data_AF-A0A7X6L848-F1
#
_entry.id   AF-A0A7X6L848-F1
#
_cell.length_a   1.000
_cell.length_b   1.000
_cell.length_c   1.000
_cell.angle_alpha   90.00
_cell.angle_beta   90.00
_cell.angle_gamma   90.00
#
_symmetry.space_group_name_H-M   'P 1'
#
loop_
_entity.id
_entity.type
_entity.pdbx_description
1 polymer ?
#
loop_
_entity_poly.entity_id
_entity_poly.type
_entity_poly.pdbx_seq_one_letter_code
_entity_poly.pdbx_strand_id
1 'polypeptide(L)'
;MDEPITFGDTPLSRCHYYRRVCDLPAIVDPPQIGRIIVRTGMVWAITMPAVLGQHVKAWMQYHGHELGPILSHPRSHRWTFIIRPDLPDDVPLFAEMFRLNVSIIRYGGTIALPSPADRGTQFRAWITRPNTGFRPSGRVVVAAIRGCVADKLARRRRWVAYA
;
A
#
# COMPACT_ATOMS: atom_id res chain seq x y z
N MET A 1 0.92 -1.52 -42.17
CA MET A 1 -0.04 -1.44 -41.04
C MET A 1 0.38 -2.53 -40.09
N ASP A 2 1.19 -2.17 -39.10
CA ASP A 2 1.64 -3.13 -38.08
C ASP A 2 0.51 -3.31 -37.06
N GLU A 3 -0.04 -4.51 -37.04
CA GLU A 3 -1.05 -4.94 -36.08
C GLU A 3 -0.43 -4.93 -34.68
N PRO A 4 -1.00 -4.24 -33.69
CA PRO A 4 -0.41 -4.18 -32.36
C PRO A 4 -0.50 -5.57 -31.73
N ILE A 5 0.66 -6.20 -31.53
CA ILE A 5 0.78 -7.46 -30.79
C ILE A 5 0.13 -7.26 -29.42
N THR A 6 -1.05 -7.85 -29.22
CA THR A 6 -1.72 -7.91 -27.93
C THR A 6 -0.92 -8.86 -27.05
N PHE A 7 0.14 -8.36 -26.43
CA PHE A 7 0.87 -9.12 -25.42
C PHE A 7 -0.14 -9.51 -24.32
N GLY A 8 -0.39 -10.82 -24.17
CA GLY A 8 -1.30 -11.31 -23.14
C GLY A 8 -0.93 -10.80 -21.74
N ASP A 9 -1.90 -10.73 -20.83
CA ASP A 9 -1.66 -10.36 -19.43
C ASP A 9 -0.95 -11.51 -18.71
N THR A 10 0.37 -11.51 -18.80
CA THR A 10 1.27 -12.49 -18.18
C THR A 10 1.99 -11.82 -17.01
N PRO A 11 2.56 -12.60 -16.07
CA PRO A 11 3.36 -12.03 -15.00
C PRO A 11 4.54 -11.16 -15.50
N LEU A 12 5.14 -11.52 -16.63
CA LEU A 12 6.22 -10.74 -17.25
C LEU A 12 5.70 -9.42 -17.82
N SER A 13 4.64 -9.42 -18.63
CA SER A 13 4.08 -8.18 -19.19
C SER A 13 3.53 -7.27 -18.08
N ARG A 14 2.91 -7.83 -17.03
CA ARG A 14 2.48 -7.08 -15.84
C ARG A 14 3.64 -6.50 -15.05
N CYS A 15 4.73 -7.24 -14.88
CA CYS A 15 5.95 -6.74 -14.24
C CYS A 15 6.56 -5.58 -15.03
N HIS A 16 6.60 -5.68 -16.36
CA HIS A 16 7.03 -4.60 -17.23
C HIS A 16 6.16 -3.34 -17.09
N TYR A 17 4.84 -3.50 -17.04
CA TYR A 17 3.91 -2.38 -16.79
C TYR A 17 4.23 -1.68 -15.46
N TYR A 18 4.35 -2.44 -14.37
CA TYR A 18 4.68 -1.85 -13.07
C TYR A 18 6.01 -1.10 -13.08
N ARG A 19 7.02 -1.60 -13.79
CA ARG A 19 8.33 -0.95 -13.87
C ARG A 19 8.33 0.30 -14.74
N ARG A 20 7.71 0.23 -15.92
CA ARG A 20 7.81 1.29 -16.94
C ARG A 20 6.76 2.39 -16.78
N VAL A 21 5.56 2.04 -16.32
CA VAL A 21 4.43 2.99 -16.22
C VAL A 21 4.24 3.46 -14.78
N CYS A 22 4.32 2.53 -13.82
CA CYS A 22 4.07 2.83 -12.41
C CYS A 22 5.34 3.23 -11.64
N ASP A 23 6.51 3.21 -12.29
CA ASP A 23 7.82 3.42 -11.70
C ASP A 23 8.14 2.50 -10.50
N LEU A 24 7.40 1.40 -10.31
CA LEU A 24 7.63 0.45 -9.22
C LEU A 24 8.80 -0.47 -9.60
N PRO A 25 9.84 -0.63 -8.76
CA PRO A 25 10.97 -1.51 -9.05
C PRO A 25 10.58 -2.98 -8.86
N ALA A 26 9.63 -3.43 -9.68
CA ALA A 26 9.03 -4.75 -9.65
C ALA A 26 9.93 -5.75 -10.37
N ILE A 27 9.96 -6.98 -9.87
CA ILE A 27 10.59 -8.16 -10.47
C ILE A 27 9.64 -9.35 -10.37
N VAL A 28 9.78 -10.32 -11.26
CA VAL A 28 9.16 -11.65 -11.09
C VAL A 28 10.07 -12.45 -10.16
N ASP A 29 9.53 -13.02 -9.10
CA ASP A 29 10.27 -13.70 -8.02
C ASP A 29 10.63 -15.15 -8.41
N PRO A 30 11.91 -15.49 -8.67
CA PRO A 30 12.32 -16.86 -8.96
C PRO A 30 12.35 -17.70 -7.66
N PRO A 31 12.05 -19.02 -7.66
CA PRO A 31 11.60 -19.87 -8.77
C PRO A 31 10.07 -19.87 -8.96
N GLN A 32 9.34 -19.04 -8.22
CA GLN A 32 7.88 -18.99 -8.23
C GLN A 32 7.41 -18.32 -9.52
N ILE A 33 7.22 -19.11 -10.58
CA ILE A 33 6.72 -18.64 -11.87
C ILE A 33 5.41 -17.89 -11.63
N GLY A 34 5.49 -16.58 -11.76
CA GLY A 34 4.32 -15.71 -11.75
C GLY A 34 4.15 -14.83 -10.53
N ARG A 35 4.89 -14.97 -9.43
CA ARG A 35 4.78 -13.99 -8.35
C ARG A 35 5.53 -12.71 -8.72
N ILE A 36 4.89 -11.56 -8.57
CA ILE A 36 5.54 -10.26 -8.79
C ILE A 36 5.82 -9.62 -7.44
N ILE A 37 7.04 -9.16 -7.22
CA ILE A 37 7.47 -8.50 -5.98
C ILE A 37 8.19 -7.19 -6.26
N VAL A 38 8.16 -6.30 -5.27
CA VAL A 38 8.98 -5.11 -5.18
C VAL A 38 9.87 -5.25 -3.96
N ARG A 39 11.19 -5.15 -4.16
CA ARG A 39 12.15 -5.05 -3.06
C ARG A 39 12.17 -3.61 -2.58
N THR A 40 11.92 -3.40 -1.29
CA THR A 40 11.85 -2.05 -0.73
C THR A 40 13.24 -1.44 -0.62
N GLY A 41 13.31 -0.17 -1.02
CA GLY A 41 14.55 0.59 -1.21
C GLY A 41 14.20 1.95 -1.78
N MET A 42 13.94 2.00 -3.09
CA MET A 42 13.41 3.20 -3.78
C MET A 42 11.96 3.50 -3.40
N VAL A 43 11.21 2.49 -2.94
CA VAL A 43 9.88 2.63 -2.35
C VAL A 43 9.79 1.89 -1.04
N TRP A 44 8.97 2.41 -0.13
CA TRP A 44 8.61 1.76 1.13
C TRP A 44 7.10 1.48 1.15
N ALA A 45 6.64 0.83 2.22
CA ALA A 45 5.23 0.55 2.41
C ALA A 45 4.79 0.70 3.86
N ILE A 46 3.52 1.04 4.07
CA ILE A 46 2.86 0.98 5.37
C ILE A 46 1.70 0.01 5.28
N THR A 47 1.72 -1.02 6.13
CA THR A 47 0.71 -2.09 6.15
C THR A 47 -0.09 -2.04 7.43
N MET A 48 -1.41 -1.96 7.32
CA MET A 48 -2.34 -1.74 8.44
C MET A 48 -3.59 -2.62 8.31
N PRO A 49 -4.42 -2.77 9.37
CA PRO A 49 -5.70 -3.45 9.27
C PRO A 49 -6.60 -2.75 8.25
N ALA A 50 -7.39 -3.52 7.49
CA ALA A 50 -8.19 -3.01 6.38
C ALA A 50 -9.16 -1.89 6.80
N VAL A 51 -9.78 -2.01 7.99
CA VAL A 51 -10.67 -0.98 8.54
C VAL A 51 -9.93 0.34 8.79
N LEU A 52 -8.71 0.28 9.35
CA LEU A 52 -7.87 1.48 9.51
C LEU A 52 -7.44 2.02 8.15
N GLY A 53 -7.07 1.14 7.21
CA GLY A 53 -6.71 1.52 5.84
C GLY A 53 -7.81 2.27 5.11
N GLN A 54 -9.07 1.83 5.25
CA GLN A 54 -10.22 2.51 4.69
C GLN A 54 -10.40 3.91 5.30
N HIS A 55 -10.26 4.05 6.62
CA HIS A 55 -10.35 5.35 7.28
C HIS A 55 -9.20 6.29 6.88
N VAL A 56 -7.98 5.78 6.81
CA VAL A 56 -6.80 6.54 6.35
C VAL A 56 -6.99 7.03 4.92
N LYS A 57 -7.47 6.16 4.02
CA LYS A 57 -7.83 6.54 2.65
C LYS A 57 -8.84 7.69 2.64
N ALA A 58 -9.94 7.55 3.37
CA ALA A 58 -10.98 8.58 3.44
C ALA A 58 -10.46 9.89 4.04
N TRP A 59 -9.66 9.82 5.11
CA TRP A 59 -9.03 10.97 5.75
C TRP A 59 -8.12 11.71 4.78
N MET A 60 -7.26 10.99 4.05
CA MET A 60 -6.36 11.59 3.05
C MET A 60 -7.15 12.30 1.95
N GLN A 61 -8.19 11.67 1.42
CA GLN A 61 -9.05 12.28 0.40
C GLN A 61 -9.75 13.54 0.91
N TYR A 62 -10.30 13.48 2.13
CA TYR A 62 -10.95 14.63 2.76
C TYR A 62 -10.00 15.81 2.95
N HIS A 63 -8.72 15.55 3.25
CA HIS A 63 -7.68 16.58 3.40
C HIS A 63 -6.99 16.95 2.07
N GLY A 64 -7.52 16.50 0.93
CA GLY A 64 -6.98 16.87 -0.40
C GLY A 64 -5.65 16.20 -0.76
N HIS A 65 -5.27 15.11 -0.07
CA HIS A 65 -4.06 14.36 -0.39
C HIS A 65 -4.33 13.29 -1.46
N GLU A 66 -3.43 13.21 -2.44
CA GLU A 66 -3.44 12.13 -3.42
C GLU A 66 -3.02 10.79 -2.77
N LEU A 67 -3.72 9.71 -3.13
CA LEU A 67 -3.63 8.41 -2.43
C LEU A 67 -2.47 7.51 -2.91
N GLY A 68 -2.05 7.65 -4.16
CA GLY A 68 -1.14 6.71 -4.80
C GLY A 68 -1.58 5.23 -4.69
N PRO A 69 -0.65 4.27 -4.85
CA PRO A 69 -0.99 2.86 -4.94
C PRO A 69 -1.34 2.25 -3.57
N ILE A 70 -2.51 1.58 -3.49
CA ILE A 70 -2.99 0.91 -2.28
C ILE A 70 -3.37 -0.53 -2.62
N LEU A 71 -2.79 -1.48 -1.89
CA LEU A 71 -3.06 -2.92 -1.99
C LEU A 71 -4.02 -3.37 -0.89
N SER A 72 -4.90 -4.32 -1.22
CA SER A 72 -5.59 -5.16 -0.25
C SER A 72 -4.97 -6.55 -0.19
N HIS A 73 -4.97 -7.12 1.01
CA HIS A 73 -4.61 -8.50 1.32
C HIS A 73 -5.83 -9.16 1.97
N PRO A 74 -6.75 -9.74 1.18
CA PRO A 74 -8.02 -10.25 1.70
C PRO A 74 -7.86 -11.28 2.81
N ARG A 75 -6.90 -12.22 2.67
CA ARG A 75 -6.68 -13.32 3.63
C ARG A 75 -6.21 -12.87 5.01
N SER A 76 -5.52 -11.73 5.09
CA SER A 76 -5.02 -11.19 6.37
C SER A 76 -5.82 -9.98 6.85
N HIS A 77 -6.84 -9.56 6.10
CA HIS A 77 -7.62 -8.35 6.35
C HIS A 77 -6.74 -7.11 6.53
N ARG A 78 -5.72 -6.97 5.66
CA ARG A 78 -4.76 -5.85 5.72
C ARG A 78 -4.73 -5.08 4.43
N TRP A 79 -4.43 -3.79 4.52
CA TRP A 79 -4.12 -2.94 3.39
C TRP A 79 -2.68 -2.45 3.46
N THR A 80 -2.04 -2.26 2.31
CA THR A 80 -0.69 -1.71 2.19
C THR A 80 -0.69 -0.49 1.30
N PHE A 81 -0.24 0.64 1.83
CA PHE A 81 0.03 1.86 1.07
C PHE A 81 1.48 1.81 0.60
N ILE A 82 1.71 2.02 -0.70
CA ILE A 82 3.06 2.19 -1.24
C ILE A 82 3.41 3.67 -1.15
N ILE A 83 4.52 3.97 -0.48
CA ILE A 83 4.91 5.33 -0.09
C ILE A 83 6.32 5.66 -0.57
N ARG A 84 6.65 6.95 -0.56
CA ARG A 84 8.04 7.40 -0.67
C ARG A 84 8.84 6.98 0.58
N PRO A 85 10.17 6.76 0.45
CA PRO A 85 11.04 6.43 1.56
C PRO A 85 11.43 7.69 2.38
N ASP A 86 10.45 8.40 2.93
CA ASP A 86 10.63 9.71 3.58
C ASP A 86 10.23 9.74 5.07
N LEU A 87 10.17 8.57 5.71
CA LEU A 87 9.95 8.44 7.16
C LEU A 87 11.29 8.42 7.92
N PRO A 88 11.34 9.00 9.13
CA PRO A 88 12.54 8.92 9.96
C PRO A 88 12.82 7.48 10.41
N ASP A 89 14.09 7.18 10.65
CA ASP A 89 14.53 5.94 11.26
C ASP A 89 14.62 6.10 12.77
N ASP A 90 13.46 6.16 13.44
CA ASP A 90 13.41 6.29 14.89
C ASP A 90 12.50 5.25 15.57
N VAL A 91 12.97 4.71 16.69
CA VAL A 91 12.27 3.71 17.49
C VAL A 91 10.89 4.18 17.97
N PRO A 92 10.70 5.46 18.39
CA PRO A 92 9.39 5.95 18.80
C PRO A 92 8.29 5.80 17.74
N LEU A 93 8.59 6.14 16.47
CA LEU A 93 7.63 5.98 15.38
C LEU A 93 7.27 4.51 15.17
N PHE A 94 8.25 3.61 15.16
CA PHE A 94 7.96 2.17 15.00
C PHE A 94 7.11 1.63 16.15
N ALA A 95 7.44 2.01 17.39
CA ALA A 95 6.68 1.60 18.55
C ALA A 95 5.24 2.15 18.54
N GLU A 96 5.04 3.38 18.08
CA GLU A 96 3.72 3.97 17.88
C GLU A 96 2.90 3.20 16.85
N MET A 97 3.46 2.99 15.65
CA MET A 97 2.77 2.28 14.58
C MET A 97 2.46 0.84 14.98
N PHE A 98 3.42 0.15 15.61
CA PHE A 98 3.24 -1.23 16.06
C PHE A 98 2.07 -1.37 17.04
N ARG A 99 1.90 -0.44 17.99
CA ARG A 99 0.76 -0.41 18.94
C ARG A 99 -0.60 -0.27 18.25
N LEU A 100 -0.63 0.31 17.06
CA LEU A 100 -1.83 0.42 16.22
C LEU A 100 -2.01 -0.78 15.28
N ASN A 101 -1.21 -1.84 15.48
CA ASN A 101 -1.08 -2.96 14.57
C ASN A 101 -0.72 -2.47 13.16
N VAL A 102 0.19 -1.50 13.03
CA VAL A 102 0.70 -0.99 11.75
C VAL A 102 2.18 -1.34 11.62
N SER A 103 2.58 -1.81 10.44
CA SER A 103 3.96 -2.16 10.12
C SER A 103 4.49 -1.28 8.99
N ILE A 104 5.70 -0.75 9.15
CA ILE A 104 6.42 0.00 8.12
C ILE A 104 7.44 -0.95 7.49
N ILE A 105 7.32 -1.17 6.18
CA ILE A 105 8.23 -2.00 5.38
C ILE A 105 9.26 -1.08 4.73
N ARG A 106 10.51 -1.18 5.20
CA ARG A 106 11.65 -0.33 4.80
C ARG A 106 12.68 -1.17 4.04
N TYR A 107 13.91 -0.67 3.88
CA TYR A 107 15.01 -1.37 3.21
C TYR A 107 15.09 -2.86 3.55
N GLY A 108 15.26 -3.70 2.52
CA GLY A 108 15.38 -5.15 2.66
C GLY A 108 14.03 -5.90 2.80
N GLY A 109 12.93 -5.19 2.98
CA GLY A 109 11.58 -5.75 2.89
C GLY A 109 11.15 -6.10 1.47
N THR A 110 9.99 -6.75 1.36
CA THR A 110 9.40 -7.11 0.07
C THR A 110 7.90 -6.86 0.07
N ILE A 111 7.40 -6.25 -1.00
CA ILE A 111 5.97 -6.03 -1.24
C ILE A 111 5.58 -6.93 -2.42
N ALA A 112 4.76 -7.95 -2.20
CA ALA A 112 4.19 -8.70 -3.31
C ALA A 112 3.03 -7.91 -3.95
N LEU A 113 3.08 -7.82 -5.28
CA LEU A 113 2.10 -7.12 -6.11
C LEU A 113 1.09 -8.13 -6.71
N PRO A 114 -0.11 -7.68 -7.12
CA PRO A 114 -1.06 -8.51 -7.84
C PRO A 114 -0.45 -8.99 -9.15
N SER A 115 -0.56 -10.30 -9.39
CA SER A 115 -0.10 -10.97 -10.59
C SER A 115 -1.27 -11.63 -11.34
N PRO A 116 -1.23 -11.68 -12.69
CA PRO A 116 -2.18 -12.47 -13.47
C PRO A 116 -2.12 -13.97 -13.17
N ALA A 117 -1.01 -14.47 -12.60
CA ALA A 117 -0.88 -15.85 -12.15
C ALA A 117 -1.55 -16.13 -10.79
N ASP A 118 -1.98 -15.08 -10.06
CA ASP A 118 -2.78 -15.26 -8.85
C ASP A 118 -4.16 -15.83 -9.24
N ARG A 119 -4.77 -16.68 -8.39
CA ARG A 119 -6.14 -17.18 -8.60
C ARG A 119 -7.18 -16.06 -8.38
N GLY A 120 -7.17 -15.05 -9.25
CA GLY A 120 -7.99 -13.85 -9.17
C GLY A 120 -7.62 -12.92 -8.00
N THR A 121 -8.60 -12.13 -7.53
CA THR A 121 -8.43 -11.13 -6.45
C THR A 121 -8.29 -11.72 -5.04
N GLN A 122 -8.28 -13.06 -4.91
CA GLN A 122 -8.30 -13.74 -3.61
C GLN A 122 -7.00 -13.55 -2.81
N PHE A 123 -5.88 -13.30 -3.49
CA PHE A 123 -4.58 -13.13 -2.85
C PHE A 123 -4.26 -11.67 -2.59
N ARG A 124 -4.28 -10.85 -3.65
CA ARG A 124 -3.99 -9.41 -3.59
C ARG A 124 -4.78 -8.69 -4.66
N ALA A 125 -5.29 -7.51 -4.33
CA ALA A 125 -5.94 -6.65 -5.30
C ALA A 125 -5.54 -5.19 -5.07
N TRP A 126 -5.65 -4.37 -6.11
CA TRP A 126 -5.50 -2.94 -5.98
C TRP A 126 -6.81 -2.32 -5.46
N ILE A 127 -6.72 -1.59 -4.35
CA ILE A 127 -7.76 -0.65 -3.91
C ILE A 127 -7.65 0.66 -4.71
N THR A 128 -6.41 1.14 -4.87
CA THR A 128 -6.07 2.24 -5.77
C THR A 128 -4.95 1.74 -6.66
N ARG A 129 -5.19 1.69 -7.97
CA ARG A 129 -4.22 1.18 -8.95
C ARG A 129 -3.08 2.18 -9.12
N PRO A 130 -1.84 1.71 -9.27
CA PRO A 130 -0.78 2.57 -9.77
C PRO A 130 -1.02 2.82 -11.27
N ASN A 131 -1.12 4.08 -11.66
CA ASN A 131 -1.19 4.51 -13.06
C ASN A 131 -0.06 5.48 -13.44
N THR A 132 0.67 5.99 -12.45
CA THR A 132 1.83 6.87 -12.59
C THR A 132 2.92 6.45 -11.60
N GLY A 133 4.07 7.12 -11.65
CA GLY A 133 5.13 6.98 -10.65
C GLY A 133 4.88 7.68 -9.31
N PHE A 134 3.70 8.29 -9.12
CA PHE A 134 3.38 9.00 -7.89
C PHE A 134 3.28 8.05 -6.70
N ARG A 135 3.85 8.47 -5.55
CA ARG A 135 3.58 7.89 -4.24
C ARG A 135 3.34 9.00 -3.23
N PRO A 136 2.38 8.84 -2.31
CA PRO A 136 2.25 9.76 -1.19
C PRO A 136 3.48 9.71 -0.30
N SER A 137 3.70 10.80 0.42
CA SER A 137 4.63 10.83 1.55
C SER A 137 4.20 9.83 2.62
N GLY A 138 5.15 9.06 3.15
CA GLY A 138 4.90 8.24 4.33
C GLY A 138 4.50 9.08 5.53
N ARG A 139 5.03 10.31 5.66
CA ARG A 139 4.68 11.25 6.73
C ARG A 139 3.21 11.64 6.69
N VAL A 140 2.65 11.83 5.48
CA VAL A 140 1.21 12.11 5.29
C VAL A 140 0.36 10.91 5.70
N VAL A 141 0.76 9.69 5.33
CA VAL A 141 0.04 8.47 5.74
C VAL A 141 0.10 8.27 7.26
N VAL A 142 1.24 8.54 7.90
CA VAL A 142 1.36 8.52 9.38
C VAL A 142 0.49 9.60 10.02
N ALA A 143 0.46 10.81 9.48
CA ALA A 143 -0.44 11.87 9.96
C ALA A 143 -1.92 11.46 9.84
N ALA A 144 -2.30 10.83 8.74
CA ALA A 144 -3.65 10.30 8.53
C ALA A 144 -4.01 9.21 9.54
N ILE A 145 -3.09 8.28 9.83
CA ILE A 145 -3.28 7.25 10.86
C ILE A 145 -3.54 7.92 12.22
N ARG A 146 -2.70 8.88 12.61
CA ARG A 146 -2.86 9.63 13.87
C ARG A 146 -4.19 10.38 13.92
N GLY A 147 -4.59 11.02 12.83
CA GLY A 147 -5.89 11.69 12.70
C GLY A 147 -7.07 10.74 12.93
N CYS A 148 -7.07 9.58 12.26
CA CYS A 148 -8.11 8.57 12.45
C CYS A 148 -8.20 8.05 13.89
N VAL A 149 -7.06 7.86 14.56
CA VAL A 149 -7.03 7.44 15.97
C VAL A 149 -7.58 8.54 16.89
N ALA A 150 -7.19 9.79 16.66
CA ALA A 150 -7.71 10.94 17.41
C ALA A 150 -9.23 11.07 17.26
N ASP A 151 -9.75 10.95 16.04
CA ASP A 151 -11.19 10.98 15.76
C ASP A 151 -11.94 9.86 16.46
N LYS A 152 -11.38 8.64 16.45
CA LYS A 152 -11.97 7.49 17.16
C LYS A 152 -12.05 7.73 18.66
N LEU A 153 -11.00 8.27 19.26
CA LEU A 153 -10.96 8.61 20.68
C LEU A 153 -11.94 9.74 21.04
N ALA A 154 -12.00 10.79 20.22
CA ALA A 154 -12.92 11.91 20.41
C ALA A 154 -14.39 11.47 20.32
N ARG A 155 -14.72 10.58 19.37
CA ARG A 155 -16.06 9.95 19.30
C ARG A 155 -16.35 9.17 20.58
N ARG A 156 -15.44 8.29 21.02
CA ARG A 156 -15.63 7.49 22.24
C ARG A 156 -15.87 8.35 23.48
N ARG A 157 -15.14 9.45 23.64
CA ARG A 157 -15.33 10.39 24.77
C ARG A 157 -16.69 11.07 24.74
N ARG A 158 -17.16 11.51 23.56
CA ARG A 158 -18.51 12.09 23.42
C ARG A 158 -19.59 11.09 23.83
N TRP A 159 -19.50 9.83 23.38
CA TRP A 159 -20.45 8.80 23.78
C TRP A 159 -20.53 8.57 25.29
N VAL A 160 -19.39 8.59 25.99
CA VAL A 160 -19.35 8.47 27.46
C VAL A 160 -19.95 9.70 28.15
N ALA A 161 -19.86 10.89 27.55
CA ALA A 161 -20.41 12.11 28.13
C ALA A 161 -21.94 12.26 27.95
N TYR A 162 -22.54 11.50 27.02
CA TYR A 162 -23.99 11.51 26.76
C TYR A 162 -24.71 10.27 27.33
N ALA A 163 -24.00 9.37 28.02
CA ALA A 163 -24.53 8.18 28.68
C ALA A 163 -24.53 8.39 30.20
#